data_AF-A0A6A4T7R2-F1
#
_entry.id   AF-A0A6A4T7R2-F1
#
_cell.length_a   1.000
_cell.length_b   1.000
_cell.length_c   1.000
_cell.angle_alpha   90.00
_cell.angle_beta   90.00
_cell.angle_gamma   90.00
#
_symmetry.space_group_name_H-M   'P 1'
#
loop_
_entity.id
_entity.type
_entity.pdbx_description
1 polymer ?
#
loop_
_entity_poly.entity_id
_entity_poly.type
_entity_poly.pdbx_seq_one_letter_code
_entity_poly.pdbx_strand_id
1 'polypeptide(L)'
;MKMPQYQDAGEETEIDLACHVKVRTHRAENLQEDDSQFESLVNQAGEMFSSMVTKETTLESAAASDMLNQIKEKVDTRRADLSTRSKTSRLWVNYQKMLQTAQALIKADRTGSWKMHLRAMLDCLPIFAAAGHYNYLKSAYFYLQEMCQLETRHPDVHDKFSRGFHVIRRSNQYWAGLSSNFVIEQTLMESLKSSGGLTHGSGMTEEMRALWTMSTPITSEYNNAM
;
A
#
# COMPACT_ATOMS: atom_id res chain seq x y z
N MET A 1 -36.81 47.81 22.34
CA MET A 1 -37.02 46.73 23.35
C MET A 1 -35.63 46.23 23.73
N LYS A 2 -35.24 46.42 24.99
CA LYS A 2 -33.90 46.12 25.52
C LYS A 2 -33.68 44.60 25.58
N MET A 3 -32.50 44.14 25.14
CA MET A 3 -31.96 42.81 25.46
C MET A 3 -31.11 42.93 26.74
N PRO A 4 -31.11 41.94 27.65
CA PRO A 4 -30.29 41.98 28.85
C PRO A 4 -28.84 41.61 28.56
N GLN A 5 -27.94 42.26 29.29
CA GLN A 5 -26.52 41.91 29.39
C GLN A 5 -26.35 40.59 30.16
N TYR A 6 -25.37 39.79 29.75
CA TYR A 6 -24.74 38.78 30.60
C TYR A 6 -23.22 38.94 30.47
N GLN A 7 -22.59 39.40 31.54
CA GLN A 7 -21.15 39.35 31.79
C GLN A 7 -20.90 38.11 32.64
N ASP A 8 -20.12 37.16 32.12
CA ASP A 8 -19.00 36.49 32.81
C ASP A 8 -18.50 35.35 31.93
N ALA A 9 -17.38 35.60 31.25
CA ALA A 9 -16.58 34.61 30.54
C ALA A 9 -15.12 35.09 30.59
N GLY A 10 -14.64 35.34 31.81
CA GLY A 10 -13.23 35.57 32.12
C GLY A 10 -12.78 34.50 33.10
N GLU A 11 -11.62 33.90 32.82
CA GLU A 11 -10.79 33.13 33.76
C GLU A 11 -10.95 31.60 33.91
N GLU A 12 -11.67 30.88 33.03
CA GLU A 12 -11.55 29.39 33.01
C GLU A 12 -10.96 28.79 31.72
N THR A 13 -10.68 29.58 30.69
CA THR A 13 -10.14 29.05 29.41
C THR A 13 -8.64 29.20 29.21
N GLU A 14 -7.90 29.82 30.13
CA GLU A 14 -6.46 30.09 29.95
C GLU A 14 -5.55 29.12 30.74
N ILE A 15 -6.03 28.54 31.84
CA ILE A 15 -5.25 27.59 32.65
C ILE A 15 -5.24 26.19 32.01
N ASP A 16 -6.33 25.78 31.37
CA ASP A 16 -6.44 24.44 30.76
C ASP A 16 -5.67 24.34 29.42
N LEU A 17 -5.57 25.45 28.68
CA LEU A 17 -4.76 25.52 27.46
C LEU A 17 -3.25 25.55 27.80
N ALA A 18 -2.86 26.20 28.90
CA ALA A 18 -1.48 26.25 29.35
C ALA A 18 -0.98 24.86 29.83
N CYS A 19 -1.81 24.07 30.52
CA CYS A 19 -1.49 22.70 30.91
C CYS A 19 -1.38 21.74 29.72
N HIS A 20 -2.25 21.89 28.70
CA HIS A 20 -2.19 21.02 27.52
C HIS A 20 -1.03 21.32 26.56
N VAL A 21 -0.55 22.58 26.52
CA VAL A 21 0.62 22.95 25.72
C VAL A 21 1.93 22.54 26.42
N LYS A 22 2.04 22.71 27.75
CA LYS A 22 3.25 22.34 28.52
C LYS A 22 3.51 20.83 28.60
N VAL A 23 2.47 20.01 28.65
CA VAL A 23 2.60 18.53 28.63
C VAL A 23 2.99 18.01 27.24
N ARG A 24 2.72 18.77 26.17
CA ARG A 24 3.09 18.39 24.79
C ARG A 24 4.50 18.81 24.41
N THR A 25 5.01 19.95 24.89
CA THR A 25 6.40 20.37 24.62
C THR A 25 7.40 19.48 25.37
N HIS A 26 7.14 19.14 26.64
CA HIS A 26 8.08 18.32 27.43
C HIS A 26 8.17 16.84 26.97
N ARG A 27 7.17 16.34 26.23
CA ARG A 27 7.21 14.98 25.66
C ARG A 27 7.86 14.94 24.28
N ALA A 28 7.91 16.06 23.57
CA ALA A 28 8.58 16.19 22.29
C ALA A 28 10.09 16.49 22.44
N GLU A 29 10.50 17.14 23.53
CA GLU A 29 11.91 17.44 23.84
C GLU A 29 12.78 16.18 24.05
N ASN A 30 12.18 15.03 24.36
CA ASN A 30 12.90 13.75 24.52
C ASN A 30 12.99 12.90 23.23
N LEU A 31 12.65 13.47 22.06
CA LEU A 31 12.78 12.77 20.77
C LEU A 31 14.04 13.13 19.97
N GLN A 32 14.95 13.92 20.54
CA GLN A 32 16.32 14.03 20.03
C GLN A 32 17.19 12.94 20.67
N GLU A 33 17.09 11.73 20.14
CA GLU A 33 18.22 10.79 20.18
C GLU A 33 18.87 10.87 18.79
N ASP A 34 19.83 11.77 18.68
CA ASP A 34 20.70 11.91 17.51
C ASP A 34 21.64 10.68 17.46
N ASP A 35 21.16 9.57 16.87
CA ASP A 35 21.97 8.38 16.63
C ASP A 35 22.88 8.66 15.43
N SER A 36 23.96 9.41 15.70
CA SER A 36 25.02 9.74 14.72
C SER A 36 25.53 8.53 13.92
N GLN A 37 25.49 7.33 14.52
CA GLN A 37 25.84 6.10 13.83
C GLN A 37 24.76 5.67 12.84
N PHE A 38 23.47 5.82 13.19
CA PHE A 38 22.36 5.60 12.24
C PHE A 38 22.41 6.58 11.07
N GLU A 39 22.65 7.87 11.32
CA GLU A 39 22.78 8.87 10.27
C GLU A 39 23.94 8.55 9.32
N SER A 40 25.10 8.16 9.87
CA SER A 40 26.24 7.72 9.06
C SER A 40 25.90 6.52 8.18
N LEU A 41 25.19 5.53 8.71
CA LEU A 41 24.77 4.36 7.93
C LEU A 41 23.80 4.73 6.80
N VAL A 42 22.84 5.61 7.06
CA VAL A 42 21.89 6.09 6.04
C VAL A 42 22.60 6.88 4.94
N ASN A 43 23.56 7.73 5.30
CA ASN A 43 24.36 8.50 4.35
C ASN A 43 25.21 7.57 3.46
N GLN A 44 25.89 6.59 4.07
CA GLN A 44 26.66 5.59 3.31
C GLN A 44 25.76 4.76 2.37
N ALA A 45 24.53 4.44 2.80
CA ALA A 45 23.56 3.75 1.93
C ALA A 45 23.13 4.63 0.74
N GLY A 46 23.00 5.94 0.96
CA GLY A 46 22.71 6.93 -0.07
C GLY A 46 23.86 7.11 -1.07
N GLU A 47 25.10 7.13 -0.60
CA GLU A 47 26.30 7.16 -1.44
C GLU A 47 26.42 5.89 -2.29
N MET A 48 26.22 4.72 -1.66
CA MET A 48 26.20 3.44 -2.37
C MET A 48 25.11 3.42 -3.45
N PHE A 49 23.91 3.92 -3.15
CA PHE A 49 22.85 4.06 -4.15
C PHE A 49 23.25 4.97 -5.32
N SER A 50 23.84 6.14 -5.01
CA SER A 50 24.31 7.07 -6.03
C SER A 50 25.37 6.44 -6.94
N SER A 51 26.33 5.71 -6.35
CA SER A 51 27.36 4.97 -7.09
C SER A 51 26.80 3.86 -7.99
N MET A 52 25.68 3.24 -7.60
CA MET A 52 24.97 2.26 -8.44
C MET A 52 24.28 2.93 -9.63
N VAL A 53 23.67 4.11 -9.41
CA VAL A 53 23.03 4.88 -10.49
C VAL A 53 24.06 5.35 -11.52
N THR A 54 25.25 5.76 -11.07
CA THR A 54 26.38 6.13 -11.94
C THR A 54 27.12 4.93 -12.55
N LYS A 55 26.73 3.69 -12.18
CA LYS A 55 27.34 2.41 -12.61
C LYS A 55 28.79 2.20 -12.16
N GLU A 56 29.24 2.91 -11.13
CA GLU A 56 30.56 2.74 -10.52
C GLU A 56 30.62 1.49 -9.64
N THR A 57 29.48 1.09 -9.06
CA THR A 57 29.36 -0.10 -8.20
C THR A 57 28.36 -1.09 -8.78
N THR A 58 28.66 -2.39 -8.69
CA THR A 58 27.74 -3.45 -9.15
C THR A 58 26.66 -3.77 -8.11
N LEU A 59 25.51 -4.24 -8.57
CA LEU A 59 24.40 -4.67 -7.70
C LEU A 59 24.83 -5.79 -6.73
N GLU A 60 25.72 -6.67 -7.16
CA GLU A 60 26.25 -7.77 -6.37
C GLU A 60 27.09 -7.28 -5.19
N SER A 61 27.96 -6.29 -5.42
CA SER A 61 28.75 -5.66 -4.37
C SER A 61 27.87 -4.93 -3.36
N ALA A 62 26.82 -4.25 -3.83
CA ALA A 62 25.86 -3.58 -2.96
C ALA A 62 24.98 -4.57 -2.16
N ALA A 63 24.59 -5.70 -2.77
CA ALA A 63 23.82 -6.75 -2.11
C ALA A 63 24.64 -7.54 -1.09
N ALA A 64 25.95 -7.64 -1.26
CA ALA A 64 26.87 -8.24 -0.29
C ALA A 64 27.11 -7.34 0.94
N SER A 65 26.79 -6.06 0.85
CA SER A 65 26.92 -5.12 1.96
C SER A 65 25.86 -5.39 3.03
N ASP A 66 26.30 -5.53 4.28
CA ASP A 66 25.41 -5.75 5.42
C ASP A 66 24.73 -4.47 5.93
N MET A 67 25.07 -3.33 5.32
CA MET A 67 24.60 -2.00 5.72
C MET A 67 23.07 -1.88 5.75
N LEU A 68 22.38 -2.41 4.74
CA LEU A 68 20.92 -2.37 4.68
C LEU A 68 20.26 -3.24 5.78
N ASN A 69 20.90 -4.35 6.15
CA ASN A 69 20.43 -5.18 7.26
C ASN A 69 20.63 -4.47 8.59
N GLN A 70 21.76 -3.79 8.79
CA GLN A 70 22.03 -2.99 9.99
C GLN A 70 21.04 -1.84 10.15
N ILE A 71 20.75 -1.11 9.06
CA ILE A 71 19.73 -0.04 9.06
C ILE A 71 18.37 -0.63 9.43
N LYS A 72 17.99 -1.76 8.81
CA LYS A 72 16.73 -2.44 9.10
C LYS A 72 16.63 -2.87 10.57
N GLU A 73 17.67 -3.49 11.12
CA GLU A 73 17.71 -3.94 12.51
C GLU A 73 17.60 -2.76 13.50
N LYS A 74 18.32 -1.66 13.25
CA LYS A 74 18.20 -0.44 14.07
C LYS A 74 16.77 0.13 14.01
N VAL A 75 16.16 0.22 12.83
CA VAL A 75 14.78 0.69 12.66
C VAL A 75 13.79 -0.22 13.37
N ASP A 76 13.94 -1.54 13.25
CA ASP A 76 13.04 -2.51 13.89
C ASP A 76 13.17 -2.49 15.42
N THR A 77 14.39 -2.35 15.93
CA THR A 77 14.66 -2.16 17.37
C THR A 77 13.98 -0.89 17.89
N ARG A 78 14.13 0.22 17.17
CA ARG A 78 13.50 1.49 17.54
C ARG A 78 11.98 1.41 17.49
N ARG A 79 11.40 0.74 16.50
CA ARG A 79 9.95 0.50 16.42
C ARG A 79 9.45 -0.33 17.60
N ALA A 80 10.20 -1.35 18.02
CA ALA A 80 9.85 -2.18 19.16
C ALA A 80 9.84 -1.35 20.46
N ASP A 81 10.88 -0.56 20.70
CA ASP A 81 10.97 0.37 21.83
C ASP A 81 9.83 1.41 21.82
N LEU A 82 9.57 2.09 20.70
CA LEU A 82 8.47 3.04 20.59
C LEU A 82 7.09 2.38 20.87
N SER A 83 6.89 1.15 20.43
CA SER A 83 5.64 0.41 20.64
C SER A 83 5.36 0.08 22.12
N THR A 84 6.39 -0.07 22.95
CA THR A 84 6.22 -0.32 24.40
C THR A 84 5.94 0.97 25.17
N ARG A 85 6.53 2.10 24.75
CA ARG A 85 6.43 3.41 25.44
C ARG A 85 5.02 4.00 25.53
N SER A 86 4.16 3.83 24.52
CA SER A 86 2.78 4.36 24.58
C SER A 86 1.79 3.63 23.66
N LYS A 87 0.50 3.71 23.99
CA LYS A 87 -0.60 3.19 23.15
C LYS A 87 -0.64 3.88 21.78
N THR A 88 -0.42 5.19 21.73
CA THR A 88 -0.41 5.97 20.49
C THR A 88 0.76 5.59 19.60
N SER A 89 1.97 5.44 20.16
CA SER A 89 3.15 4.99 19.42
C SER A 89 2.96 3.59 18.85
N ARG A 90 2.38 2.67 19.64
CA ARG A 90 2.01 1.33 19.18
C ARG A 90 1.03 1.34 18.03
N LEU A 91 0.02 2.22 18.07
CA LEU A 91 -0.94 2.38 16.98
C LEU A 91 -0.22 2.78 15.68
N TRP A 92 0.67 3.78 15.71
CA TRP A 92 1.43 4.21 14.53
C TRP A 92 2.37 3.14 13.99
N VAL A 93 3.05 2.39 14.88
CA VAL A 93 3.89 1.26 14.46
C VAL A 93 3.06 0.17 13.78
N ASN A 94 1.87 -0.14 14.29
CA ASN A 94 0.96 -1.09 13.65
C ASN A 94 0.47 -0.57 12.29
N TYR A 95 0.15 0.72 12.19
CA TYR A 95 -0.23 1.34 10.91
C TYR A 95 0.89 1.25 9.87
N GLN A 96 2.14 1.50 10.27
CA GLN A 96 3.30 1.30 9.39
C GLN A 96 3.41 -0.15 8.90
N LYS A 97 3.19 -1.15 9.76
CA LYS A 97 3.17 -2.56 9.36
C LYS A 97 2.06 -2.86 8.33
N MET A 98 0.88 -2.27 8.51
CA MET A 98 -0.21 -2.39 7.53
C MET A 98 0.19 -1.81 6.17
N LEU A 99 0.81 -0.61 6.15
CA LEU A 99 1.31 0.00 4.92
C LEU A 99 2.41 -0.84 4.25
N GLN A 100 3.34 -1.39 5.04
CA GLN A 100 4.37 -2.30 4.53
C GLN A 100 3.76 -3.56 3.89
N THR A 101 2.68 -4.08 4.47
CA THR A 101 1.94 -5.23 3.91
C THR A 101 1.29 -4.86 2.57
N ALA A 102 0.63 -3.70 2.48
CA ALA A 102 0.05 -3.21 1.24
C ALA A 102 1.13 -2.98 0.15
N GLN A 103 2.27 -2.39 0.51
CA GLN A 103 3.41 -2.22 -0.38
C GLN A 103 3.99 -3.56 -0.86
N ALA A 104 4.05 -4.57 0.02
CA ALA A 104 4.51 -5.91 -0.34
C ALA A 104 3.59 -6.57 -1.37
N LEU A 105 2.27 -6.39 -1.24
CA LEU A 105 1.29 -6.88 -2.23
C LEU A 105 1.45 -6.17 -3.58
N ILE A 106 1.58 -4.83 -3.57
CA ILE A 106 1.86 -4.06 -4.79
C ILE A 106 3.16 -4.55 -5.43
N LYS A 107 4.24 -4.68 -4.65
CA LYS A 107 5.53 -5.16 -5.15
C LYS A 107 5.41 -6.57 -5.76
N ALA A 108 4.68 -7.47 -5.12
CA ALA A 108 4.45 -8.81 -5.64
C ALA A 108 3.76 -8.76 -7.01
N ASP A 109 2.71 -7.96 -7.15
CA ASP A 109 1.97 -7.83 -8.40
C ASP A 109 2.81 -7.14 -9.49
N ARG A 110 3.49 -6.03 -9.15
CA ARG A 110 4.35 -5.29 -10.09
C ARG A 110 5.47 -6.17 -10.65
N THR A 111 6.03 -7.04 -9.82
CA THR A 111 7.11 -7.98 -10.21
C THR A 111 6.59 -9.31 -10.76
N GLY A 112 5.30 -9.62 -10.59
CA GLY A 112 4.73 -10.93 -10.92
C GLY A 112 5.30 -12.07 -10.07
N SER A 113 5.69 -11.81 -8.82
CA SER A 113 6.25 -12.83 -7.92
C SER A 113 5.14 -13.54 -7.14
N TRP A 114 4.79 -14.76 -7.55
CA TRP A 114 3.71 -15.53 -6.93
C TRP A 114 3.96 -15.86 -5.46
N LYS A 115 5.19 -16.28 -5.13
CA LYS A 115 5.60 -16.55 -3.75
C LYS A 115 5.46 -15.31 -2.84
N MET A 116 5.83 -14.14 -3.36
CA MET A 116 5.70 -12.88 -2.61
C MET A 116 4.22 -12.50 -2.45
N HIS A 117 3.40 -12.73 -3.47
CA HIS A 117 1.95 -12.48 -3.43
C HIS A 117 1.29 -13.30 -2.32
N LEU A 118 1.55 -14.62 -2.26
CA LEU A 118 1.01 -15.49 -1.20
C LEU A 118 1.49 -15.08 0.19
N ARG A 119 2.77 -14.69 0.33
CA ARG A 119 3.30 -14.22 1.61
C ARG A 119 2.61 -12.93 2.06
N ALA A 120 2.43 -11.97 1.16
CA ALA A 120 1.75 -10.71 1.45
C ALA A 120 0.26 -10.92 1.78
N MET A 121 -0.42 -11.80 1.05
CA MET A 121 -1.82 -12.18 1.36
C MET A 121 -1.96 -12.84 2.73
N LEU A 122 -0.98 -13.65 3.14
CA LEU A 122 -0.94 -14.21 4.50
C LEU A 122 -0.78 -13.12 5.56
N ASP A 123 0.08 -12.12 5.30
CA ASP A 123 0.27 -10.97 6.19
C ASP A 123 -0.95 -10.02 6.24
N CYS A 124 -1.85 -10.07 5.25
CA CYS A 124 -3.13 -9.35 5.29
C CYS A 124 -4.15 -9.96 6.26
N LEU A 125 -4.07 -11.26 6.58
CA LEU A 125 -5.10 -11.92 7.41
C LEU A 125 -5.27 -11.29 8.79
N PRO A 126 -4.19 -11.03 9.57
CA PRO A 126 -4.34 -10.36 10.86
C PRO A 126 -4.96 -8.96 10.74
N ILE A 127 -4.72 -8.27 9.62
CA ILE A 127 -5.28 -6.94 9.34
C ILE A 127 -6.80 -7.05 9.14
N PHE A 128 -7.26 -7.99 8.33
CA PHE A 128 -8.70 -8.21 8.11
C PHE A 128 -9.42 -8.60 9.39
N ALA A 129 -8.80 -9.45 10.21
CA ALA A 129 -9.33 -9.84 11.51
C ALA A 129 -9.44 -8.63 12.45
N ALA A 130 -8.37 -7.85 12.60
CA ALA A 130 -8.33 -6.69 13.48
C ALA A 130 -9.29 -5.56 13.03
N ALA A 131 -9.51 -5.40 11.73
CA ALA A 131 -10.42 -4.41 11.16
C ALA A 131 -11.89 -4.86 11.14
N GLY A 132 -12.22 -6.09 11.58
CA GLY A 132 -13.58 -6.63 11.54
C GLY A 132 -14.08 -6.99 10.13
N HIS A 133 -13.17 -7.10 9.17
CA HIS A 133 -13.47 -7.45 7.79
C HIS A 133 -13.57 -8.97 7.58
N TYR A 134 -14.47 -9.62 8.32
CA TYR A 134 -14.55 -11.09 8.39
C TYR A 134 -14.84 -11.78 7.06
N ASN A 135 -15.62 -11.14 6.17
CA ASN A 135 -15.87 -11.69 4.83
C ASN A 135 -14.57 -11.75 4.01
N TYR A 136 -13.76 -10.70 4.05
CA TYR A 136 -12.45 -10.68 3.40
C TYR A 136 -11.48 -11.66 4.05
N LEU A 137 -11.46 -11.73 5.38
CA LEU A 137 -10.66 -12.72 6.12
C LEU A 137 -10.98 -14.15 5.67
N LYS A 138 -12.27 -14.51 5.68
CA LYS A 138 -12.74 -15.85 5.29
C LYS A 138 -12.35 -16.17 3.85
N SER A 139 -12.66 -15.28 2.92
CA SER A 139 -12.36 -15.48 1.50
C SER A 139 -10.85 -15.55 1.23
N ALA A 140 -10.06 -14.67 1.84
CA ALA A 140 -8.60 -14.67 1.70
C ALA A 140 -7.98 -15.94 2.30
N TYR A 141 -8.51 -16.43 3.42
CA TYR A 141 -8.06 -17.69 4.02
C TYR A 141 -8.31 -18.89 3.11
N PHE A 142 -9.54 -19.04 2.57
CA PHE A 142 -9.85 -20.09 1.60
C PHE A 142 -8.99 -19.98 0.34
N TYR A 143 -8.81 -18.78 -0.17
CA TYR A 143 -7.93 -18.52 -1.31
C TYR A 143 -6.51 -19.01 -1.04
N LEU A 144 -5.89 -18.63 0.09
CA LEU A 144 -4.54 -19.07 0.45
C LEU A 144 -4.45 -20.59 0.57
N GLN A 145 -5.45 -21.25 1.17
CA GLN A 145 -5.47 -22.71 1.30
C GLN A 145 -5.43 -23.40 -0.06
N GLU A 146 -6.25 -22.94 -1.01
CA GLU A 146 -6.28 -23.49 -2.36
C GLU A 146 -4.98 -23.17 -3.13
N MET A 147 -4.49 -21.92 -3.04
CA MET A 147 -3.28 -21.50 -3.73
C MET A 147 -2.01 -22.21 -3.22
N CYS A 148 -1.94 -22.56 -1.94
CA CYS A 148 -0.84 -23.35 -1.38
C CYS A 148 -0.85 -24.81 -1.86
N GLN A 149 -1.99 -25.33 -2.30
CA GLN A 149 -2.13 -26.70 -2.82
C GLN A 149 -2.05 -26.77 -4.35
N LEU A 150 -1.81 -25.62 -5.00
CA LEU A 150 -1.82 -25.48 -6.46
C LEU A 150 -0.76 -26.37 -7.12
N GLU A 151 0.42 -26.49 -6.52
CA GLU A 151 1.52 -27.33 -7.03
C GLU A 151 1.10 -28.81 -7.15
N THR A 152 0.29 -29.31 -6.22
CA THR A 152 -0.17 -30.71 -6.22
C THR A 152 -1.45 -30.90 -7.02
N ARG A 153 -2.42 -29.99 -6.90
CA ARG A 153 -3.75 -30.13 -7.53
C ARG A 153 -3.77 -29.71 -9.00
N HIS A 154 -3.01 -28.67 -9.35
CA HIS A 154 -2.99 -28.04 -10.67
C HIS A 154 -1.57 -27.59 -11.05
N PRO A 155 -0.65 -28.53 -11.29
CA PRO A 155 0.77 -28.23 -11.52
C PRO A 155 1.00 -27.32 -12.74
N ASP A 156 0.16 -27.42 -13.77
CA ASP A 156 0.22 -26.57 -14.95
C ASP A 156 -0.11 -25.10 -14.65
N VAL A 157 -1.09 -24.86 -13.76
CA VAL A 157 -1.43 -23.51 -13.29
C VAL A 157 -0.35 -22.99 -12.36
N HIS A 158 0.20 -23.84 -11.49
CA HIS A 158 1.31 -23.48 -10.62
C HIS A 158 2.56 -23.05 -11.39
N ASP A 159 2.94 -23.76 -12.45
CA ASP A 159 4.03 -23.35 -13.34
C ASP A 159 3.77 -21.97 -13.94
N LYS A 160 2.56 -21.76 -14.49
CA LYS A 160 2.19 -20.47 -15.07
C LYS A 160 2.26 -19.33 -14.05
N PHE A 161 1.75 -19.55 -12.84
CA PHE A 161 1.75 -18.53 -11.79
C PHE A 161 3.16 -18.23 -11.29
N SER A 162 4.00 -19.27 -11.13
CA SER A 162 5.41 -19.15 -10.76
C SER A 162 6.22 -18.35 -11.79
N ARG A 163 5.83 -18.42 -13.07
CA ARG A 163 6.38 -17.60 -14.16
C ARG A 163 5.80 -16.17 -14.24
N GLY A 164 4.87 -15.83 -13.35
CA GLY A 164 4.28 -14.50 -13.24
C GLY A 164 3.03 -14.28 -14.11
N PHE A 165 2.42 -15.32 -14.67
CA PHE A 165 1.20 -15.17 -15.49
C PHE A 165 -0.09 -14.92 -14.67
N HIS A 166 0.02 -14.81 -13.34
CA HIS A 166 -1.10 -14.37 -12.50
C HIS A 166 -1.31 -12.83 -12.55
N VAL A 167 -0.34 -12.08 -13.10
CA VAL A 167 -0.46 -10.64 -13.37
C VAL A 167 -0.47 -10.35 -14.86
N ILE A 168 -1.11 -9.26 -15.22
CA ILE A 168 -1.18 -8.77 -16.59
C ILE A 168 -0.08 -7.74 -16.80
N ARG A 169 0.64 -7.84 -17.93
CA ARG A 169 1.67 -6.88 -18.34
C ARG A 169 1.31 -6.32 -19.71
N ARG A 170 1.35 -4.99 -19.85
CA ARG A 170 1.19 -4.30 -21.15
C ARG A 170 2.53 -4.00 -21.82
N SER A 171 3.64 -4.16 -21.10
CA SER A 171 5.01 -3.97 -21.60
C SER A 171 5.93 -5.03 -21.01
N ASN A 172 7.10 -5.23 -21.62
CA ASN A 172 8.13 -6.18 -21.15
C ASN A 172 8.97 -5.65 -19.98
N GLN A 173 8.58 -4.56 -19.34
CA GLN A 173 9.31 -4.02 -18.19
C GLN A 173 9.08 -4.89 -16.95
N TYR A 174 10.15 -5.13 -16.18
CA TYR A 174 10.10 -6.00 -14.99
C TYR A 174 9.05 -5.58 -13.96
N TRP A 175 8.96 -4.27 -13.71
CA TRP A 175 8.03 -3.70 -12.74
C TRP A 175 6.67 -3.37 -13.35
N ALA A 176 6.25 -3.94 -14.49
CA ALA A 176 5.02 -3.53 -15.18
C ALA A 176 3.77 -4.40 -14.87
N GLY A 177 3.84 -5.36 -13.96
CA GLY A 177 2.70 -6.21 -13.62
C GLY A 177 1.53 -5.44 -13.00
N LEU A 178 0.30 -5.82 -13.34
CA LEU A 178 -0.94 -5.29 -12.76
C LEU A 178 -1.87 -6.46 -12.45
N SER A 179 -2.65 -6.35 -11.37
CA SER A 179 -3.66 -7.35 -11.05
C SER A 179 -4.75 -7.37 -12.13
N SER A 180 -5.34 -8.55 -12.35
CA SER A 180 -6.41 -8.72 -13.34
C SER A 180 -7.60 -7.80 -13.07
N ASN A 181 -7.99 -7.67 -11.80
CA ASN A 181 -9.10 -6.79 -11.40
C ASN A 181 -8.81 -5.32 -11.75
N PHE A 182 -7.58 -4.85 -11.52
CA PHE A 182 -7.23 -3.46 -11.82
C PHE A 182 -7.26 -3.19 -13.33
N VAL A 183 -6.77 -4.14 -14.15
CA VAL A 183 -6.85 -4.00 -15.61
C VAL A 183 -8.29 -4.05 -16.12
N ILE A 184 -9.12 -4.94 -15.58
CA ILE A 184 -10.55 -5.00 -15.91
C ILE A 184 -11.23 -3.69 -15.54
N GLU A 185 -10.92 -3.14 -14.37
CA GLU A 185 -11.49 -1.88 -13.91
C GLU A 185 -11.08 -0.71 -14.79
N GLN A 186 -9.79 -0.54 -15.06
CA GLN A 186 -9.24 0.55 -15.88
C GLN A 186 -9.56 0.42 -17.38
N THR A 187 -9.90 -0.76 -17.88
CA THR A 187 -10.15 -0.96 -19.31
C THR A 187 -11.64 -1.12 -19.58
N LEU A 188 -12.24 -2.16 -18.99
CA LEU A 188 -13.62 -2.53 -19.27
C LEU A 188 -14.58 -1.67 -18.45
N MET A 189 -14.39 -1.58 -17.13
CA MET A 189 -15.33 -0.85 -16.28
C MET A 189 -15.28 0.65 -16.53
N GLU A 190 -14.10 1.21 -16.80
CA GLU A 190 -13.96 2.62 -17.16
C GLU A 190 -14.74 2.94 -18.44
N SER A 191 -14.61 2.14 -19.51
CA SER A 191 -15.36 2.33 -20.76
C SER A 191 -16.89 2.25 -20.59
N LEU A 192 -17.35 1.50 -19.59
CA LEU A 192 -18.76 1.38 -19.24
C LEU A 192 -19.25 2.54 -18.36
N LYS A 193 -18.37 3.15 -17.57
CA LYS A 193 -18.70 4.18 -16.57
C LYS A 193 -18.39 5.61 -17.00
N SER A 194 -17.54 5.80 -18.00
CA SER A 194 -17.20 7.11 -18.54
C SER A 194 -18.39 7.78 -19.21
N SER A 195 -18.28 9.09 -19.50
CA SER A 195 -19.28 9.81 -20.27
C SER A 195 -19.47 9.15 -21.65
N GLY A 196 -20.72 8.89 -22.04
CA GLY A 196 -21.05 8.08 -23.23
C GLY A 196 -20.99 6.56 -23.02
N GLY A 197 -20.60 6.11 -21.82
CA GLY A 197 -20.62 4.72 -21.40
C GLY A 197 -22.00 4.25 -20.92
N LEU A 198 -22.17 2.93 -20.86
CA LEU A 198 -23.46 2.28 -20.65
C LEU A 198 -24.10 2.56 -19.26
N THR A 199 -23.30 2.86 -18.24
CA THR A 199 -23.80 3.11 -16.87
C THR A 199 -23.98 4.58 -16.52
N HIS A 200 -23.52 5.51 -17.38
CA HIS A 200 -23.65 6.94 -17.13
C HIS A 200 -24.80 7.54 -17.96
N GLY A 201 -25.93 7.83 -17.32
CA GLY A 201 -27.07 8.57 -17.91
C GLY A 201 -28.18 7.70 -18.52
N SER A 202 -27.87 6.92 -19.56
CA SER A 202 -28.90 6.36 -20.47
C SER A 202 -29.61 5.08 -20.00
N GLY A 203 -29.16 4.45 -18.90
CA GLY A 203 -29.72 3.20 -18.37
C GLY A 203 -29.32 1.93 -19.14
N MET A 204 -29.68 0.77 -18.60
CA MET A 204 -29.28 -0.57 -19.08
C MET A 204 -30.36 -1.26 -19.94
N THR A 205 -31.01 -0.53 -20.86
CA THR A 205 -31.99 -1.16 -21.76
C THR A 205 -31.31 -2.04 -22.82
N GLU A 206 -32.06 -2.96 -23.43
CA GLU A 206 -31.55 -3.84 -24.49
C GLU A 206 -30.96 -3.05 -25.66
N GLU A 207 -31.62 -1.97 -26.06
CA GLU A 207 -31.22 -1.13 -27.19
C GLU A 207 -29.90 -0.43 -26.91
N MET A 208 -29.71 0.08 -25.68
CA MET A 208 -28.46 0.73 -25.27
C MET A 208 -27.32 -0.27 -25.16
N ARG A 209 -27.58 -1.49 -24.67
CA ARG A 209 -26.58 -2.58 -24.68
C ARG A 209 -26.15 -2.94 -26.10
N ALA A 210 -27.10 -3.08 -27.01
CA ALA A 210 -26.84 -3.39 -28.41
C ALA A 210 -26.03 -2.27 -29.08
N LEU A 211 -26.45 -1.00 -28.90
CA LEU A 211 -25.76 0.16 -29.43
C LEU A 211 -24.33 0.27 -28.88
N TRP A 212 -24.15 0.11 -27.58
CA TRP A 212 -22.82 0.13 -26.97
C TRP A 212 -21.97 -1.01 -27.53
N THR A 213 -22.44 -2.25 -27.52
CA THR A 213 -21.69 -3.42 -28.04
C THR A 213 -21.25 -3.24 -29.50
N MET A 214 -22.13 -2.69 -30.34
CA MET A 214 -21.83 -2.47 -31.76
C MET A 214 -20.90 -1.27 -32.01
N SER A 215 -20.94 -0.26 -31.15
CA SER A 215 -20.12 0.96 -31.29
C SER A 215 -18.78 0.88 -30.57
N THR A 216 -18.65 0.05 -29.52
CA THR A 216 -17.43 -0.04 -28.68
C THR A 216 -16.16 -0.35 -29.48
N PRO A 217 -16.15 -1.29 -30.45
CA PRO A 217 -14.95 -1.55 -31.25
C PRO A 217 -14.48 -0.30 -32.00
N ILE A 218 -15.42 0.42 -32.63
CA ILE A 218 -15.15 1.64 -33.40
C ILE A 218 -14.67 2.76 -32.48
N THR A 219 -15.35 3.00 -31.35
CA THR A 219 -14.99 4.09 -30.43
C THR A 219 -13.69 3.81 -29.66
N SER A 220 -13.34 2.54 -29.44
CA SER A 220 -12.07 2.16 -28.81
C SER A 220 -10.86 2.53 -29.67
N GLU A 221 -10.97 2.47 -31.00
CA GLU A 221 -9.87 2.87 -31.90
C GLU A 221 -9.56 4.37 -31.77
N TYR A 222 -10.59 5.22 -31.68
CA TYR A 222 -10.42 6.66 -31.47
C TYR A 222 -9.83 6.98 -30.09
N ASN A 223 -10.28 6.30 -29.04
CA ASN A 223 -9.76 6.50 -27.67
C ASN A 223 -8.31 6.04 -27.51
N ASN A 224 -7.86 5.04 -28.26
CA ASN A 224 -6.46 4.60 -28.25
C ASN A 224 -5.53 5.49 -29.09
N ALA A 225 -6.09 6.33 -29.98
CA ALA A 225 -5.34 7.23 -30.87
C ALA A 225 -5.16 8.65 -30.31
N MET A 226 -5.93 9.04 -29.28
CA MET A 226 -5.73 10.26 -28.49
C MET A 226 -4.76 10.00 -27.34
#